data_AF-A0A6P1EQB7-F1
#
_entry.id   AF-A0A6P1EQB7-F1
#
_cell.length_a   1.000
_cell.length_b   1.000
_cell.length_c   1.000
_cell.angle_alpha   90.00
_cell.angle_beta   90.00
_cell.angle_gamma   90.00
#
_symmetry.space_group_name_H-M   'P 1'
#
loop_
_entity.id
_entity.type
_entity.pdbx_description
1 polymer ?
#
loop_
_entity_poly.entity_id
_entity_poly.type
_entity_poly.pdbx_seq_one_letter_code
_entity_poly.pdbx_strand_id
1 'polypeptide(L)'
;MSAASSLPLRDVHVPPSPPWWPPAPGWWLVLAALLGVVALLWWWRARRRRREQRWMRLFDDGVAQATTRMDEVAAIAALLRRAARTHQPGAELLQGDAWLEFLDEPGSRAFSDGDGRLLLDGGYRPQVDAEAATRLRVLARRRFLGLMSGRRR
;
A
#
# COMPACT_ATOMS: atom_id res chain seq x y z
N MET A 1 48.16 10.65 -84.86
CA MET A 1 48.02 9.53 -83.90
C MET A 1 48.49 10.04 -82.55
N SER A 2 47.60 10.59 -81.72
CA SER A 2 47.96 11.08 -80.39
C SER A 2 47.58 10.01 -79.36
N ALA A 3 48.58 9.53 -78.62
CA ALA A 3 48.40 8.54 -77.57
C ALA A 3 47.60 9.16 -76.42
N ALA A 4 46.41 8.64 -76.16
CA ALA A 4 45.63 9.00 -75.00
C ALA A 4 46.34 8.47 -73.74
N SER A 5 46.96 9.36 -72.98
CA SER A 5 47.50 9.05 -71.66
C SER A 5 46.33 8.79 -70.71
N SER A 6 46.12 7.51 -70.35
CA SER A 6 45.12 7.10 -69.37
C SER A 6 45.49 7.66 -68.00
N LEU A 7 44.75 8.69 -67.54
CA LEU A 7 44.86 9.18 -66.17
C LEU A 7 44.46 8.02 -65.22
N PRO A 8 45.32 7.63 -64.25
CA PRO A 8 44.96 6.60 -63.31
C PRO A 8 43.82 7.13 -62.43
N LEU A 9 42.63 6.57 -62.64
CA LEU A 9 41.45 6.85 -61.83
C LEU A 9 41.76 6.39 -60.39
N ARG A 10 42.06 7.33 -59.50
CA ARG A 10 42.20 7.03 -58.07
C ARG A 10 40.79 6.83 -57.51
N ASP A 11 40.51 5.62 -57.03
CA ASP A 11 39.28 5.29 -56.33
C ASP A 11 38.98 6.32 -55.24
N VAL A 12 37.77 6.87 -55.31
CA VAL A 12 37.20 7.74 -54.28
C VAL A 12 37.17 6.97 -52.97
N HIS A 13 38.04 7.35 -52.03
CA HIS A 13 37.97 6.90 -50.66
C HIS A 13 36.77 7.58 -50.00
N VAL A 14 35.68 6.84 -49.84
CA VAL A 14 34.55 7.28 -49.02
C VAL A 14 35.05 7.27 -47.57
N PRO A 15 34.97 8.39 -46.83
CA PRO A 15 35.40 8.40 -45.44
C PRO A 15 34.60 7.37 -44.64
N PRO A 16 35.23 6.68 -43.68
CA PRO A 16 34.51 5.75 -42.82
C PRO A 16 33.36 6.48 -42.13
N SER A 17 32.19 5.84 -42.09
CA SER A 17 30.99 6.40 -41.46
C SER A 17 31.31 6.88 -40.04
N PRO A 18 30.81 8.06 -39.63
CA PRO A 18 31.07 8.57 -38.31
C PRO A 18 30.63 7.55 -37.25
N PRO A 19 31.45 7.28 -36.23
CA PRO A 19 31.05 6.41 -35.15
C PRO A 19 29.82 7.01 -34.47
N TRP A 20 28.80 6.19 -34.25
CA TRP A 20 27.56 6.56 -33.55
C TRP A 20 27.78 6.80 -32.04
N TRP A 21 29.04 6.95 -31.62
CA TRP A 21 29.51 7.04 -30.26
C TRP A 21 30.38 8.30 -30.10
N PRO A 22 30.20 9.10 -29.03
CA PRO A 22 29.30 8.88 -27.90
C PRO A 22 27.87 9.36 -28.20
N PRO A 23 26.85 8.79 -27.52
CA PRO A 23 25.53 9.39 -27.52
C PRO A 23 25.65 10.86 -27.09
N ALA A 24 24.95 11.75 -27.80
CA ALA A 24 24.96 13.18 -27.49
C ALA A 24 24.71 13.37 -25.98
N PRO A 25 25.45 14.28 -25.31
CA PRO A 25 25.43 14.41 -23.85
C PRO A 25 24.03 14.63 -23.25
N GLY A 26 23.05 15.10 -24.03
CA GLY A 26 21.65 15.21 -23.63
C GLY A 26 20.97 13.90 -23.23
N TRP A 27 21.43 12.74 -23.72
CA TRP A 27 20.91 11.44 -23.30
C TRP A 27 21.18 11.13 -21.83
N TRP A 28 22.31 11.59 -21.29
CA TRP A 28 22.61 11.45 -19.87
C TRP A 28 21.63 12.24 -19.01
N LEU A 29 21.16 13.41 -19.47
CA LEU A 29 20.13 14.18 -18.78
C LEU A 29 18.78 13.45 -18.80
N VAL A 30 18.40 12.85 -19.93
CA VAL A 30 17.16 12.05 -20.03
C VAL A 30 17.24 10.82 -19.13
N LEU A 31 18.37 10.11 -19.12
CA LEU A 31 18.57 8.95 -18.25
C LEU A 31 18.53 9.35 -16.77
N ALA A 32 19.19 10.45 -16.39
CA ALA A 32 19.15 10.97 -15.03
C ALA A 32 17.74 11.39 -14.60
N ALA A 33 16.98 12.04 -15.49
CA ALA A 33 15.58 12.39 -15.24
C ALA A 33 14.71 11.15 -15.05
N LEU A 34 14.87 10.13 -15.90
CA LEU A 34 14.13 8.88 -15.80
C LEU A 34 14.42 8.16 -14.48
N LEU A 35 15.70 8.05 -14.10
CA LEU A 35 16.11 7.48 -12.82
C LEU A 35 15.56 8.27 -11.64
N GLY A 36 15.54 9.61 -11.74
CA GLY A 36 14.95 10.48 -10.73
C GLY A 36 13.46 10.23 -10.53
N VAL A 37 12.68 10.08 -11.61
CA VAL A 37 11.25 9.75 -11.54
C VAL A 37 11.03 8.37 -10.91
N VAL A 38 11.80 7.37 -11.34
CA VAL A 38 11.70 6.00 -10.77
C VAL A 38 12.04 6.01 -9.28
N ALA A 39 13.12 6.70 -8.88
CA ALA A 39 13.52 6.83 -7.49
C ALA A 39 12.46 7.56 -6.65
N LEU A 40 11.86 8.62 -7.19
CA LEU A 40 10.80 9.37 -6.51
C LEU A 40 9.54 8.51 -6.31
N LEU A 41 9.12 7.78 -7.35
CA LEU A 41 8.00 6.86 -7.28
C LEU A 41 8.28 5.75 -6.26
N TRP A 42 9.48 5.18 -6.28
CA TRP A 42 9.88 4.13 -5.35
C TRP A 42 9.91 4.65 -3.90
N TRP A 43 10.48 5.83 -3.67
CA TRP A 43 10.51 6.47 -2.37
C TRP A 43 9.10 6.78 -1.86
N TRP A 44 8.21 7.31 -2.70
CA TRP A 44 6.83 7.57 -2.33
C TRP A 44 6.08 6.29 -1.96
N ARG A 45 6.23 5.23 -2.77
CA ARG A 45 5.66 3.90 -2.47
C ARG A 45 6.23 3.33 -1.18
N ALA A 46 7.55 3.40 -0.98
CA ALA A 46 8.21 2.91 0.22
C ALA A 46 7.75 3.68 1.46
N ARG A 47 7.60 5.00 1.37
CA ARG A 47 7.10 5.84 2.47
C ARG A 47 5.67 5.51 2.83
N ARG A 48 4.81 5.27 1.83
CA ARG A 48 3.43 4.83 2.05
C ARG A 48 3.40 3.45 2.75
N ARG A 49 4.16 2.48 2.23
CA ARG A 49 4.29 1.14 2.84
C ARG A 49 4.83 1.19 4.26
N ARG A 50 5.84 2.01 4.54
CA ARG A 50 6.41 2.18 5.90
C ARG A 50 5.38 2.75 6.88
N ARG A 51 4.52 3.68 6.42
CA ARG A 51 3.43 4.21 7.25
C ARG A 51 2.40 3.12 7.56
N GLU A 52 1.95 2.39 6.54
CA GLU A 52 1.02 1.26 6.69
C GLU A 52 1.58 0.21 7.66
N GLN A 53 2.85 -0.17 7.50
CA GLN A 53 3.55 -1.09 8.40
C GLN A 53 3.61 -0.59 9.84
N ARG A 54 3.79 0.71 10.06
CA ARG A 54 3.80 1.29 11.41
C ARG A 54 2.43 1.16 12.08
N TRP A 55 1.35 1.42 11.35
CA TRP A 55 -0.01 1.23 11.86
C TRP A 55 -0.34 -0.24 12.10
N MET A 56 0.13 -1.13 11.23
CA MET A 56 0.00 -2.58 11.43
C MET A 56 0.69 -3.03 12.71
N ARG A 57 1.93 -2.58 12.95
CA ARG A 57 2.67 -2.90 14.17
C ARG A 57 1.93 -2.41 15.40
N LEU A 58 1.40 -1.18 15.40
CA LEU A 58 0.61 -0.66 16.51
C LEU A 58 -0.64 -1.51 16.81
N PHE A 59 -1.31 -2.01 15.78
CA PHE A 59 -2.44 -2.92 15.95
C PHE A 59 -1.96 -4.27 16.51
N ASP A 60 -0.94 -4.87 15.90
CA ASP A 60 -0.41 -6.17 16.30
C ASP A 60 0.14 -6.13 17.74
N ASP A 61 0.81 -5.07 18.15
CA ASP A 61 1.34 -4.85 19.50
C ASP A 61 0.20 -4.64 20.53
N GLY A 62 -0.90 -4.00 20.14
CA GLY A 62 -2.07 -3.83 21.00
C GLY A 62 -2.83 -5.12 21.22
N VAL A 63 -2.92 -5.96 20.18
CA VAL A 63 -3.55 -7.29 20.26
C VAL A 63 -2.64 -8.30 20.97
N ALA A 64 -1.32 -8.21 20.81
CA ALA A 64 -0.36 -9.12 21.45
C ALA A 64 -0.30 -9.00 22.98
N GLN A 65 -0.81 -7.90 23.55
CA GLN A 65 -0.93 -7.72 25.00
C GLN A 65 -2.12 -8.49 25.60
N ALA A 66 -3.03 -9.01 24.77
CA ALA A 66 -4.14 -9.81 25.23
C ALA A 66 -3.66 -11.19 25.70
N THR A 67 -4.02 -11.56 26.93
CA THR A 67 -3.72 -12.86 27.53
C THR A 67 -4.79 -13.90 27.21
N THR A 68 -6.04 -13.49 27.03
CA THR A 68 -7.16 -14.36 26.65
C THR A 68 -7.76 -13.97 25.29
N ARG A 69 -8.51 -14.90 24.68
CA ARG A 69 -9.23 -14.61 23.42
C ARG A 69 -10.30 -13.52 23.59
N MET A 70 -10.91 -13.45 24.78
CA MET A 70 -11.86 -12.39 25.11
C MET A 70 -11.17 -11.04 25.16
N ASP A 71 -10.00 -10.97 25.80
CA ASP A 71 -9.18 -9.75 25.83
C ASP A 71 -8.71 -9.36 24.42
N GLU A 72 -8.45 -10.34 23.55
CA GLU A 72 -8.08 -10.11 22.16
C GLU A 72 -9.20 -9.38 21.40
N VAL A 73 -10.43 -9.88 21.51
CA VAL A 73 -11.62 -9.26 20.90
C VAL A 73 -11.86 -7.86 21.47
N ALA A 74 -11.74 -7.69 22.79
CA ALA A 74 -11.89 -6.39 23.45
C ALA A 74 -10.82 -5.38 23.00
N ALA A 75 -9.56 -5.80 22.89
CA ALA A 75 -8.47 -4.97 22.39
C ALA A 75 -8.72 -4.56 20.93
N ILE A 76 -9.17 -5.48 20.08
CA ILE A 76 -9.55 -5.20 18.70
C ILE A 76 -10.68 -4.16 18.65
N ALA A 77 -11.73 -4.33 19.45
CA ALA A 77 -12.85 -3.40 19.51
C ALA A 77 -12.41 -1.98 19.92
N ALA A 78 -11.56 -1.87 20.95
CA ALA A 78 -11.02 -0.61 21.43
C ALA A 78 -10.13 0.09 20.37
N LEU A 79 -9.28 -0.67 19.67
CA LEU A 79 -8.44 -0.16 18.59
C LEU A 79 -9.28 0.36 17.42
N LEU A 80 -10.32 -0.38 17.02
CA LEU A 80 -11.24 0.05 15.97
C LEU A 80 -12.02 1.30 16.37
N ARG A 81 -12.52 1.40 17.61
CA ARG A 81 -13.17 2.61 18.14
C ARG A 81 -12.24 3.83 18.08
N ARG A 82 -10.96 3.67 18.44
CA ARG A 82 -9.98 4.75 18.37
C ARG A 82 -9.67 5.18 16.93
N ALA A 83 -9.57 4.21 16.01
CA ALA A 83 -9.38 4.49 14.59
C ALA A 83 -10.61 5.20 13.98
N ALA A 84 -11.81 4.73 14.31
CA ALA A 84 -13.08 5.34 13.88
C ALA A 84 -13.17 6.80 14.33
N ARG A 85 -12.90 7.11 15.60
CA ARG A 85 -12.84 8.48 16.12
C ARG A 85 -11.84 9.36 15.36
N THR A 86 -10.70 8.79 14.97
CA THR A 86 -9.67 9.52 14.23
C THR A 86 -10.12 9.83 12.80
N HIS A 87 -10.86 8.90 12.18
CA HIS A 87 -11.37 9.00 10.82
C HIS A 87 -12.61 9.90 10.71
N GLN A 88 -13.62 9.69 11.56
CA GLN A 88 -14.86 10.46 11.62
C GLN A 88 -15.25 10.74 13.08
N PRO A 89 -15.11 11.98 13.55
CA PRO A 89 -15.57 12.36 14.90
C PRO A 89 -17.06 12.04 15.07
N GLY A 90 -17.42 11.39 16.17
CA GLY A 90 -18.80 10.99 16.47
C GLY A 90 -19.13 9.54 16.08
N ALA A 91 -18.32 8.89 15.24
CA ALA A 91 -18.47 7.47 14.93
C ALA A 91 -18.24 6.59 16.17
N GLU A 92 -17.48 7.07 17.15
CA GLU A 92 -17.31 6.40 18.44
C GLU A 92 -18.58 6.32 19.28
N LEU A 93 -19.64 7.06 18.94
CA LEU A 93 -20.91 7.01 19.67
C LEU A 93 -21.83 5.89 19.15
N LEU A 94 -21.53 5.31 18.00
CA LEU A 94 -22.32 4.23 17.40
C LEU A 94 -22.22 2.97 18.25
N GLN A 95 -23.35 2.29 18.43
CA GLN A 95 -23.49 1.07 19.23
C GLN A 95 -24.29 0.03 18.46
N GLY A 96 -24.15 -1.24 18.85
CA GLY A 96 -24.92 -2.33 18.23
C GLY A 96 -24.67 -2.46 16.73
N ASP A 97 -25.72 -2.79 15.99
CA ASP A 97 -25.63 -3.00 14.55
C ASP A 97 -25.16 -1.75 13.78
N ALA A 98 -25.53 -0.55 14.23
CA ALA A 98 -25.08 0.71 13.62
C ALA A 98 -23.55 0.88 13.68
N TRP A 99 -22.89 0.32 14.69
CA TRP A 99 -21.43 0.28 14.76
C TRP A 99 -20.84 -0.68 13.73
N LEU A 100 -21.43 -1.86 13.56
CA LEU A 100 -20.96 -2.84 12.57
C LEU A 100 -21.17 -2.36 11.14
N GLU A 101 -22.31 -1.73 10.84
CA GLU A 101 -22.58 -1.12 9.54
C GLU A 101 -21.58 -0.01 9.20
N PHE A 102 -21.16 0.79 10.18
CA PHE A 102 -20.10 1.78 9.98
C PHE A 102 -18.74 1.13 9.67
N LEU A 103 -18.46 -0.03 10.27
CA LEU A 103 -17.24 -0.78 10.01
C LEU A 103 -17.25 -1.48 8.65
N ASP A 104 -18.41 -1.72 8.06
CA ASP A 104 -18.50 -2.30 6.73
C ASP A 104 -18.03 -1.33 5.63
N GLU A 105 -17.26 -1.87 4.68
CA GLU A 105 -16.86 -1.13 3.48
C GLU A 105 -17.96 -1.25 2.41
N PRO A 106 -18.06 -0.29 1.48
CA PRO A 106 -19.02 -0.37 0.38
C PRO A 106 -18.90 -1.71 -0.37
N GLY A 107 -19.96 -2.52 -0.33
CA GLY A 107 -20.00 -3.85 -0.96
C GLY A 107 -19.54 -5.02 -0.07
N SER A 108 -19.17 -4.78 1.18
CA SER A 108 -18.90 -5.80 2.19
C SER A 108 -19.95 -5.72 3.31
N ARG A 109 -20.33 -6.88 3.86
CA ARG A 109 -21.12 -7.00 5.10
C ARG A 109 -20.43 -7.87 6.14
N ALA A 110 -19.11 -7.99 6.02
CA ALA A 110 -18.34 -8.92 6.81
C ALA A 110 -18.30 -8.55 8.31
N PHE A 111 -18.61 -7.29 8.66
CA PHE A 111 -18.80 -6.89 10.05
C PHE A 111 -20.25 -7.07 10.52
N SER A 112 -21.24 -6.58 9.78
CA SER A 112 -22.67 -6.64 10.16
C SER A 112 -23.26 -8.05 10.13
N ASP A 113 -22.87 -8.87 9.15
CA ASP A 113 -23.45 -10.21 8.89
C ASP A 113 -22.42 -11.34 9.00
N GLY A 114 -21.21 -11.03 9.48
CA GLY A 114 -20.10 -11.99 9.50
C GLY A 114 -19.39 -12.08 10.85
N ASP A 115 -18.09 -12.39 10.79
CA ASP A 115 -17.24 -12.59 11.97
C ASP A 115 -17.08 -11.32 12.81
N GLY A 116 -17.40 -10.12 12.28
CA GLY A 116 -17.40 -8.87 13.03
C GLY A 116 -18.50 -8.76 14.09
N ARG A 117 -19.55 -9.59 14.04
CA ARG A 117 -20.58 -9.64 15.09
C ARG A 117 -20.01 -10.03 16.46
N LEU A 118 -18.87 -10.74 16.47
CA LEU A 118 -18.11 -11.02 17.70
C LEU A 118 -17.70 -9.75 18.46
N LEU A 119 -17.63 -8.58 17.80
CA LEU A 119 -17.34 -7.32 18.47
C LEU A 119 -18.52 -6.80 19.31
N LEU A 120 -19.75 -7.20 19.00
CA LEU A 120 -20.93 -6.88 19.82
C LEU A 120 -21.02 -7.79 21.04
N ASP A 121 -20.72 -9.07 20.84
CA ASP A 121 -20.83 -10.11 21.87
C ASP A 121 -19.57 -10.25 22.74
N GLY A 122 -18.47 -9.57 22.37
CA GLY A 122 -17.11 -9.80 22.86
C GLY A 122 -16.89 -9.54 24.36
N GLY A 123 -17.85 -8.91 25.04
CA GLY A 123 -17.83 -8.74 26.50
C GLY A 123 -18.65 -9.77 27.28
N TYR A 124 -19.50 -10.57 26.61
CA TYR A 124 -20.49 -11.40 27.29
C TYR A 124 -20.44 -12.90 26.94
N ARG A 125 -19.62 -13.32 25.97
CA ARG A 125 -19.41 -14.75 25.69
C ARG A 125 -18.27 -15.35 26.52
N PRO A 126 -18.53 -16.33 27.40
CA PRO A 126 -17.49 -16.98 28.22
C PRO A 126 -16.46 -17.76 27.38
N GLN A 127 -16.85 -18.23 26.20
CA GLN A 127 -15.99 -18.99 25.28
C GLN A 127 -16.10 -18.40 23.88
N VAL A 128 -15.02 -17.74 23.46
CA VAL A 128 -14.83 -17.29 22.08
C VAL A 128 -14.07 -18.38 21.33
N ASP A 129 -14.63 -18.84 20.21
CA ASP A 129 -13.97 -19.78 19.32
C ASP A 129 -12.66 -19.18 18.77
N ALA A 130 -11.59 -19.97 18.83
CA ALA A 130 -10.25 -19.56 18.44
C ALA A 130 -10.13 -19.27 16.94
N GLU A 131 -10.84 -20.02 16.10
CA GLU A 131 -10.84 -19.79 14.65
C GLU A 131 -11.60 -18.51 14.32
N ALA A 132 -12.76 -18.30 14.94
CA ALA A 132 -13.55 -17.10 14.76
C ALA A 132 -12.80 -15.82 15.22
N ALA A 133 -12.08 -15.87 16.35
CA ALA A 133 -11.22 -14.78 16.82
C ALA A 133 -10.09 -14.47 15.82
N THR A 134 -9.49 -15.51 15.23
CA THR A 134 -8.42 -15.36 14.24
C THR A 134 -8.96 -14.72 12.95
N ARG A 135 -10.14 -15.14 12.46
CA ARG A 135 -10.79 -14.52 11.30
C ARG A 135 -11.16 -13.06 11.56
N LEU A 136 -11.72 -12.76 12.73
CA LEU A 136 -12.00 -11.40 13.18
C LEU A 136 -10.73 -10.54 13.17
N ARG A 137 -9.61 -11.05 13.70
CA ARG A 137 -8.35 -10.30 13.73
C ARG A 137 -7.89 -9.91 12.33
N VAL A 138 -7.94 -10.82 11.37
CA VAL A 138 -7.54 -10.53 9.97
C VAL A 138 -8.44 -9.46 9.35
N LEU A 139 -9.75 -9.59 9.55
CA LEU A 139 -10.76 -8.66 9.07
C LEU A 139 -10.63 -7.26 9.71
N ALA A 140 -10.49 -7.21 11.03
CA ALA A 140 -10.28 -5.98 11.78
C ALA A 140 -8.98 -5.27 11.41
N ARG A 141 -7.89 -6.02 11.18
CA ARG A 141 -6.59 -5.46 10.77
C ARG A 141 -6.69 -4.73 9.43
N ARG A 142 -7.41 -5.31 8.46
CA ARG A 142 -7.65 -4.66 7.16
C ARG A 142 -8.46 -3.37 7.34
N ARG A 143 -9.55 -3.42 8.12
CA ARG A 143 -10.42 -2.26 8.34
C ARG A 143 -9.72 -1.15 9.12
N PHE A 144 -8.93 -1.47 10.15
CA PHE A 144 -8.12 -0.53 10.91
C PHE A 144 -7.15 0.25 10.00
N LEU A 145 -6.48 -0.43 9.07
CA LEU A 145 -5.62 0.23 8.09
C LEU A 145 -6.42 1.13 7.14
N GLY A 146 -7.60 0.69 6.69
CA GLY A 146 -8.51 1.51 5.90
C GLY A 146 -8.87 2.81 6.63
N LEU A 147 -9.28 2.73 7.89
CA LEU A 147 -9.62 3.89 8.73
C LEU A 147 -8.43 4.81 8.99
N MET A 148 -7.22 4.26 9.22
CA MET A 148 -6.02 5.05 9.50
C MET A 148 -5.37 5.65 8.24
N SER A 149 -5.57 5.02 7.07
CA SER A 149 -5.07 5.51 5.77
C SER A 149 -6.07 6.42 5.06
N GLY A 150 -7.36 6.28 5.36
CA GLY A 150 -8.44 7.17 4.94
C GLY A 150 -8.20 8.57 5.47
N ARG A 151 -7.63 9.42 4.62
CA ARG A 151 -7.46 10.84 4.90
C ARG A 151 -8.87 11.41 5.14
N ARG A 152 -9.10 11.96 6.35
CA ARG A 152 -10.31 12.70 6.73
C ARG A 152 -10.83 13.46 5.51
N ARG A 153 -11.99 13.05 5.00
CA ARG A 153 -12.75 13.86 4.06
C ARG A 153 -13.57 14.86 4.86
#